data_AF-A0A1M4ZHY6-F1
#
_entry.id   AF-A0A1M4ZHY6-F1
#
_cell.length_a   1.000
_cell.length_b   1.000
_cell.length_c   1.000
_cell.angle_alpha   90.00
_cell.angle_beta   90.00
_cell.angle_gamma   90.00
#
_symmetry.space_group_name_H-M   'P 1'
#
loop_
_entity.id
_entity.type
_entity.pdbx_description
1 polymer ?
#
loop_
_entity_poly.entity_id
_entity_poly.type
_entity_poly.pdbx_seq_one_letter_code
_entity_poly.pdbx_strand_id
1 'polypeptide(L)'
;MTKEEQLKIYAVYLPYRLFLKDIDPMNPFSYELAGLVMDNFDEVLVHDNIDGSVISYGIQGLKPILYDLSYLTKEIEHEGERFVPVEYFEITDDHNSYPIEYDHGNIKLIKDLESIANHNSVFDIKFLPFDVVVKLIEWHFNIFNLNESEFINKATLKAK
;
A
#
# COMPACT_ATOMS: atom_id res chain seq x y z
N MET A 1 -17.13 13.84 12.61
CA MET A 1 -16.04 12.89 12.89
C MET A 1 -14.91 13.69 13.53
N THR A 2 -14.44 13.26 14.69
CA THR A 2 -13.31 13.88 15.38
C THR A 2 -11.99 13.43 14.75
N LYS A 3 -10.91 14.20 14.96
CA LYS A 3 -9.56 13.84 14.50
C LYS A 3 -9.11 12.47 15.06
N GLU A 4 -9.57 12.13 16.25
CA GLU A 4 -9.28 10.87 16.95
C GLU A 4 -10.06 9.68 16.35
N GLU A 5 -11.33 9.89 15.95
CA GLU A 5 -12.11 8.88 15.21
C GLU A 5 -11.51 8.64 13.81
N GLN A 6 -11.07 9.69 13.13
CA GLN A 6 -10.33 9.58 11.87
C GLN A 6 -9.04 8.77 12.04
N LEU A 7 -8.26 9.06 13.08
CA LEU A 7 -7.02 8.33 13.39
C LEU A 7 -7.27 6.87 13.75
N LYS A 8 -8.35 6.54 14.49
CA LYS A 8 -8.73 5.15 14.75
C LYS A 8 -9.10 4.40 13.47
N ILE A 9 -9.82 5.05 12.56
CA ILE A 9 -10.15 4.49 11.24
C ILE A 9 -8.85 4.30 10.43
N TYR A 10 -8.00 5.32 10.33
CA TYR A 10 -6.69 5.22 9.66
C TYR A 10 -5.75 4.21 10.32
N ALA A 11 -5.88 3.94 11.62
CA ALA A 11 -5.10 2.95 12.33
C ALA A 11 -5.47 1.50 11.99
N VAL A 12 -6.73 1.24 11.62
CA VAL A 12 -7.11 -0.07 11.03
C VAL A 12 -6.45 -0.25 9.66
N TYR A 13 -6.05 0.85 9.01
CA TYR A 13 -5.30 0.87 7.75
C TYR A 13 -3.80 1.17 7.92
N LEU A 14 -3.27 1.17 9.17
CA LEU A 14 -1.83 1.27 9.43
C LEU A 14 -1.20 -0.09 9.11
N PRO A 15 -0.55 -0.19 7.96
CA PRO A 15 -1.06 -0.91 6.81
C PRO A 15 -0.64 -2.37 6.87
N TYR A 16 -1.45 -3.24 6.28
CA TYR A 16 -1.19 -4.65 6.02
C TYR A 16 0.30 -4.99 5.83
N ARG A 17 1.03 -5.21 6.93
CA ARG A 17 2.47 -5.45 6.95
C ARG A 17 3.27 -4.41 6.15
N LEU A 18 2.99 -3.11 6.32
CA LEU A 18 3.77 -2.08 5.63
C LEU A 18 5.23 -2.18 6.05
N PHE A 19 6.09 -2.36 5.05
CA PHE A 19 7.52 -2.33 5.26
C PHE A 19 8.04 -0.90 5.11
N LEU A 20 8.81 -0.48 6.11
CA LEU A 20 9.58 0.75 6.15
C LEU A 20 11.05 0.40 5.95
N LYS A 21 11.81 1.30 5.34
CA LYS A 21 13.25 1.15 5.19
C LYS A 21 13.97 2.36 5.72
N ASP A 22 15.07 2.11 6.42
CA ASP A 22 15.97 3.16 6.87
C ASP A 22 16.66 3.82 5.67
N ILE A 23 16.73 5.15 5.69
CA ILE A 23 17.44 5.93 4.69
C ILE A 23 18.96 5.91 4.92
N ASP A 24 19.42 5.57 6.13
CA ASP A 24 20.85 5.39 6.41
C ASP A 24 21.38 4.18 5.63
N PRO A 25 22.30 4.39 4.66
CA PRO A 25 22.86 3.29 3.88
C PRO A 25 23.67 2.29 4.71
N MET A 26 24.08 2.65 5.93
CA MET A 26 24.75 1.74 6.86
C MET A 26 23.76 0.80 7.57
N ASN A 27 22.46 1.11 7.51
CA ASN A 27 21.39 0.29 8.05
C ASN A 27 20.58 -0.36 6.91
N PRO A 28 20.95 -1.58 6.45
CA PRO A 28 20.28 -2.22 5.33
C PRO A 28 18.93 -2.85 5.70
N PHE A 29 18.47 -2.69 6.94
CA PHE A 29 17.27 -3.35 7.43
C PHE A 29 15.99 -2.66 6.95
N SER A 30 14.93 -3.46 6.81
CA SER A 30 13.57 -2.99 6.57
C SER A 30 12.70 -3.52 7.68
N TYR A 31 11.78 -2.71 8.20
CA TYR A 31 11.01 -3.02 9.38
C TYR A 31 9.53 -3.07 9.04
N GLU A 32 8.80 -4.00 9.64
CA GLU A 32 7.34 -4.00 9.55
C GLU A 32 6.76 -3.00 10.55
N LEU A 33 5.88 -2.12 10.08
CA LEU A 33 5.19 -1.16 10.94
C LEU A 33 4.25 -1.88 11.91
N ALA A 34 4.48 -1.71 13.20
CA ALA A 34 3.66 -2.27 14.28
C ALA A 34 2.60 -1.28 14.80
N GLY A 35 2.84 0.04 14.65
CA GLY A 35 1.88 1.06 15.07
C GLY A 35 2.45 2.48 15.09
N LEU A 36 1.63 3.44 15.56
CA LEU A 36 2.02 4.83 15.75
C LEU A 36 2.12 5.17 17.24
N VAL A 37 3.08 6.01 17.61
CA VAL A 37 3.18 6.58 18.96
C VAL A 37 2.29 7.82 19.04
N MET A 38 1.17 7.76 19.77
CA MET A 38 0.20 8.86 19.79
C MET A 38 0.67 10.10 20.55
N ASP A 39 1.53 9.93 21.55
CA ASP A 39 2.04 11.02 22.38
C ASP A 39 3.21 11.76 21.72
N ASN A 40 3.84 11.15 20.70
CA ASN A 40 4.97 11.69 19.96
C ASN A 40 4.88 11.31 18.48
N PHE A 41 4.34 12.21 17.66
CA PHE A 41 4.13 11.99 16.22
C PHE A 41 5.43 11.88 15.40
N ASP A 42 6.59 12.08 16.02
CA ASP A 42 7.89 11.89 15.37
C ASP A 42 8.39 10.43 15.46
N GLU A 43 7.62 9.53 16.07
CA GLU A 43 7.99 8.14 16.29
C GLU A 43 6.94 7.14 15.79
N VAL A 44 7.43 5.99 15.33
CA VAL A 44 6.64 4.83 14.93
C VAL A 44 7.10 3.60 15.68
N LEU A 45 6.19 2.66 15.91
CA LEU A 45 6.52 1.34 16.45
C LEU A 45 6.77 0.39 15.29
N VAL A 46 7.85 -0.37 15.35
CA VAL A 46 8.22 -1.36 14.32
C VAL A 46 8.64 -2.68 14.95
N HIS A 47 8.49 -3.77 14.20
CA HIS A 47 9.03 -5.07 14.59
C HIS A 47 10.53 -5.16 14.31
N ASP A 48 11.31 -5.55 15.32
CA ASP A 48 12.74 -5.86 15.19
C ASP A 48 12.92 -7.15 14.39
N ASN A 49 13.79 -7.12 13.39
CA ASN A 49 14.07 -8.25 12.52
C ASN A 49 14.88 -9.37 13.20
N ILE A 50 15.48 -9.12 14.36
CA ILE A 50 16.34 -10.06 15.07
C ILE A 50 15.51 -10.98 15.98
N ASP A 51 14.63 -10.38 16.81
CA ASP A 51 13.90 -11.11 17.85
C ASP A 51 12.37 -10.91 17.79
N GLY A 52 11.87 -10.10 16.85
CA GLY A 52 10.44 -9.83 16.67
C GLY A 52 9.84 -8.87 17.71
N SER A 53 10.66 -8.34 18.62
CA SER A 53 10.20 -7.37 19.62
C SER A 53 9.73 -6.07 18.95
N VAL A 54 8.87 -5.32 19.64
CA VAL A 54 8.40 -4.02 19.14
C VAL A 54 9.29 -2.92 19.71
N ILE A 55 9.91 -2.14 18.82
CA ILE A 55 10.80 -1.03 19.17
C ILE A 55 10.25 0.29 18.61
N SER A 56 10.62 1.41 19.25
CA SER A 56 10.31 2.75 18.73
C SER A 56 11.41 3.25 17.81
N TYR A 57 11.03 3.88 16.70
CA TYR A 57 11.95 4.45 15.72
C TYR A 57 11.51 5.84 15.28
N GLY A 58 12.46 6.75 15.08
CA GLY A 58 12.17 8.08 14.57
C GLY A 58 11.70 8.04 13.11
N ILE A 59 10.54 8.63 12.80
CA ILE A 59 9.93 8.58 11.48
C ILE A 59 10.78 9.27 10.40
N GLN A 60 11.58 10.27 10.80
CA GLN A 60 12.40 11.07 9.88
C GLN A 60 13.47 10.25 9.14
N GLY A 61 13.87 9.10 9.71
CA GLY A 61 14.82 8.18 9.10
C GLY A 61 14.19 7.07 8.27
N LEU A 62 12.85 7.00 8.20
CA LEU A 62 12.14 5.88 7.60
C LEU A 62 11.35 6.31 6.37
N LYS A 63 11.38 5.47 5.34
CA LYS A 63 10.52 5.62 4.16
C LYS A 63 9.71 4.35 3.94
N PRO A 64 8.41 4.45 3.61
CA PRO A 64 7.63 3.29 3.22
C PRO A 64 8.11 2.72 1.89
N ILE A 65 8.00 1.40 1.75
CA ILE A 65 8.24 0.70 0.49
C ILE A 65 6.89 0.50 -0.20
N LEU A 66 6.69 1.20 -1.32
CA LEU A 66 5.41 1.24 -2.03
C LEU A 66 5.59 1.08 -3.55
N TYR A 67 4.55 0.62 -4.24
CA TYR A 67 4.43 0.76 -5.69
C TYR A 67 3.85 2.12 -6.07
N ASP A 68 4.41 2.73 -7.11
CA ASP A 68 3.77 3.86 -7.78
C ASP A 68 2.49 3.40 -8.50
N LEU A 69 1.46 4.23 -8.62
CA LEU A 69 0.19 3.82 -9.25
C LEU A 69 0.35 3.46 -10.72
N SER A 70 1.41 3.93 -11.39
CA SER A 70 1.75 3.50 -12.76
C SER A 70 2.09 2.02 -12.88
N TYR A 71 2.14 1.26 -11.78
CA TYR A 71 2.29 -0.20 -11.77
C TYR A 71 0.96 -0.95 -11.71
N LEU A 72 -0.20 -0.28 -11.63
CA LEU A 72 -1.51 -0.94 -11.68
C LEU A 72 -1.73 -1.74 -12.98
N THR A 73 -1.11 -1.32 -14.08
CA THR A 73 -1.18 -1.96 -15.41
C THR A 73 0.10 -2.70 -15.78
N LYS A 74 1.00 -2.92 -14.82
CA LYS A 74 2.26 -3.64 -15.01
C LYS A 74 2.28 -4.86 -14.10
N GLU A 75 3.10 -5.84 -14.48
CA GLU A 75 3.34 -6.97 -13.60
C GLU A 75 4.11 -6.52 -12.35
N ILE A 76 3.60 -6.92 -11.18
CA ILE A 76 4.23 -6.71 -9.88
C ILE A 76 4.50 -8.05 -9.21
N GLU A 77 5.37 -8.06 -8.19
CA GLU A 77 5.59 -9.21 -7.32
C GLU A 77 5.15 -8.87 -5.90
N HIS A 78 4.14 -9.56 -5.37
CA HIS A 78 3.65 -9.35 -4.02
C HIS A 78 3.56 -10.70 -3.30
N GLU A 79 4.26 -10.81 -2.16
CA GLU A 79 4.34 -12.05 -1.36
C GLU A 79 4.75 -13.31 -2.17
N GLY A 80 5.60 -13.13 -3.20
CA GLY A 80 6.10 -14.21 -4.06
C GLY A 80 5.19 -14.56 -5.25
N GLU A 81 4.04 -13.92 -5.37
CA GLU A 81 3.14 -14.06 -6.52
C GLU A 81 3.35 -12.92 -7.51
N ARG A 82 3.38 -13.26 -8.81
CA ARG A 82 3.47 -12.29 -9.92
C ARG A 82 2.15 -12.17 -10.64
N PHE A 83 1.65 -10.95 -10.75
CA PHE A 83 0.38 -10.67 -11.44
C PHE A 83 0.32 -9.21 -11.90
N VAL A 84 -0.62 -8.91 -12.80
CA VAL A 84 -0.96 -7.54 -13.20
C VAL A 84 -2.18 -7.10 -12.37
N PRO A 85 -2.10 -6.03 -11.56
CA PRO A 85 -3.18 -5.65 -10.65
C PRO A 85 -4.52 -5.38 -11.32
N VAL A 86 -4.53 -4.71 -12.47
CA VAL A 86 -5.79 -4.44 -13.19
C VAL A 86 -6.47 -5.72 -13.66
N GLU A 87 -5.70 -6.72 -14.10
CA GLU A 87 -6.21 -8.03 -14.54
C GLU A 87 -6.82 -8.81 -13.36
N TYR A 88 -6.31 -8.61 -12.13
CA TYR A 88 -6.90 -9.21 -10.93
C TYR A 88 -8.37 -8.79 -10.74
N PHE A 89 -8.71 -7.56 -11.14
CA PHE A 89 -10.08 -7.06 -11.12
C PHE A 89 -10.84 -7.34 -12.42
N GLU A 90 -10.21 -7.93 -13.43
CA GLU A 90 -10.85 -8.27 -14.70
C GLU A 90 -11.62 -9.60 -14.64
N ILE A 91 -11.34 -10.46 -13.65
CA ILE A 91 -11.85 -11.83 -13.60
C ILE A 91 -13.33 -11.92 -13.15
N THR A 92 -14.21 -11.73 -14.14
CA THR A 92 -15.47 -12.41 -14.54
C THR A 92 -16.68 -12.61 -13.61
N ASP A 93 -17.87 -12.51 -14.25
CA ASP A 93 -19.24 -12.96 -13.93
C ASP A 93 -19.42 -14.42 -13.45
N ASP A 94 -18.38 -15.09 -12.92
CA ASP A 94 -18.55 -16.41 -12.30
C ASP A 94 -18.87 -16.21 -10.81
N HIS A 95 -20.17 -16.24 -10.51
CA HIS A 95 -20.81 -16.13 -9.19
C HIS A 95 -20.17 -16.97 -8.05
N ASN A 96 -19.18 -17.82 -8.33
CA ASN A 96 -18.55 -18.73 -7.38
C ASN A 96 -17.04 -18.53 -7.14
N SER A 97 -16.35 -17.65 -7.89
CA SER A 97 -14.86 -17.67 -7.90
C SER A 97 -14.19 -16.50 -7.15
N TYR A 98 -14.87 -15.37 -6.98
CA TYR A 98 -14.30 -14.19 -6.34
C TYR A 98 -15.26 -13.56 -5.34
N PRO A 99 -14.75 -13.00 -4.22
CA PRO A 99 -15.58 -12.52 -3.12
C PRO A 99 -16.36 -11.24 -3.43
N ILE A 100 -16.14 -10.58 -4.57
CA ILE A 100 -16.71 -9.27 -4.87
C ILE A 100 -17.26 -9.27 -6.30
N GLU A 101 -18.57 -9.19 -6.40
CA GLU A 101 -19.32 -9.12 -7.64
C GLU A 101 -19.77 -7.66 -7.84
N TYR A 102 -19.32 -7.01 -8.91
CA TYR A 102 -19.69 -5.63 -9.21
C TYR A 102 -20.83 -5.64 -10.23
N ASP A 103 -22.04 -5.28 -9.79
CA ASP A 103 -23.21 -5.13 -10.66
C ASP A 103 -22.84 -4.28 -11.90
N HIS A 104 -22.97 -4.88 -13.09
CA HIS A 104 -22.67 -4.32 -14.43
C HIS A 104 -21.25 -4.52 -15.02
N GLY A 105 -20.44 -5.42 -14.45
CA GLY A 105 -19.19 -5.87 -15.06
C GLY A 105 -18.03 -4.88 -14.84
N ASN A 106 -16.82 -5.42 -14.69
CA ASN A 106 -15.65 -4.67 -14.25
C ASN A 106 -15.06 -3.72 -15.29
N ILE A 107 -15.66 -3.59 -16.48
CA ILE A 107 -15.13 -2.77 -17.59
C ILE A 107 -14.94 -1.30 -17.18
N LYS A 108 -15.87 -0.73 -16.41
CA LYS A 108 -15.73 0.66 -15.93
C LYS A 108 -14.62 0.79 -14.89
N LEU A 109 -14.55 -0.14 -13.95
CA LEU A 109 -13.51 -0.19 -12.93
C LEU A 109 -12.11 -0.31 -13.56
N ILE A 110 -11.94 -1.21 -14.54
CA ILE A 110 -10.70 -1.40 -15.28
C ILE A 110 -10.27 -0.09 -15.93
N LYS A 111 -11.17 0.59 -16.66
CA LYS A 111 -10.86 1.88 -17.28
C LYS A 111 -10.48 2.96 -16.28
N ASP A 112 -11.15 2.98 -15.12
CA ASP A 112 -10.82 3.92 -14.05
C ASP A 112 -9.41 3.62 -13.49
N LEU A 113 -9.07 2.35 -13.26
CA LEU A 113 -7.74 1.91 -12.82
C LEU A 113 -6.64 2.20 -13.85
N GLU A 114 -6.89 1.95 -15.14
CA GLU A 114 -5.99 2.30 -16.23
C GLU A 114 -5.77 3.83 -16.30
N SER A 115 -6.84 4.61 -16.14
CA SER A 115 -6.75 6.07 -16.10
C SER A 115 -5.90 6.54 -14.92
N ILE A 116 -6.12 5.96 -13.72
CA ILE A 116 -5.31 6.24 -12.53
C ILE A 116 -3.85 5.91 -12.79
N ALA A 117 -3.56 4.75 -13.38
CA ALA A 117 -2.20 4.32 -13.68
C ALA A 117 -1.48 5.28 -14.65
N ASN A 118 -2.18 5.70 -15.71
CA ASN A 118 -1.63 6.57 -16.74
C ASN A 118 -1.36 8.00 -16.27
N HIS A 119 -2.15 8.49 -15.32
CA HIS A 119 -2.04 9.87 -14.82
C HIS A 119 -1.45 9.95 -13.41
N ASN A 120 -1.14 8.82 -12.78
CA ASN A 120 -0.80 8.72 -11.36
C ASN A 120 -1.83 9.45 -10.45
N SER A 121 -3.12 9.35 -10.81
CA SER A 121 -4.18 10.22 -10.27
C SER A 121 -4.74 9.67 -8.95
N VAL A 122 -4.10 10.00 -7.84
CA VAL A 122 -4.56 9.61 -6.50
C VAL A 122 -5.96 10.16 -6.18
N PHE A 123 -6.33 11.31 -6.75
CA PHE A 123 -7.65 11.92 -6.50
C PHE A 123 -8.81 11.06 -7.00
N ASP A 124 -8.56 10.18 -7.96
CA ASP A 124 -9.60 9.31 -8.53
C ASP A 124 -9.79 8.02 -7.72
N ILE A 125 -8.86 7.69 -6.82
CA ILE A 125 -8.96 6.51 -5.93
C ILE A 125 -10.20 6.56 -5.05
N LYS A 126 -10.64 7.76 -4.62
CA LYS A 126 -11.84 7.93 -3.79
C LYS A 126 -13.14 7.50 -4.48
N PHE A 127 -13.13 7.34 -5.80
CA PHE A 127 -14.28 6.87 -6.58
C PHE A 127 -14.26 5.36 -6.81
N LEU A 128 -13.17 4.69 -6.44
CA LEU A 128 -13.08 3.23 -6.50
C LEU A 128 -13.94 2.61 -5.38
N PRO A 129 -14.48 1.40 -5.61
CA PRO A 129 -15.11 0.62 -4.55
C PRO A 129 -14.14 0.41 -3.38
N PHE A 130 -14.69 0.38 -2.17
CA PHE A 130 -13.91 0.24 -0.94
C PHE A 130 -12.96 -0.97 -0.98
N ASP A 131 -13.45 -2.12 -1.42
CA ASP A 131 -12.64 -3.34 -1.46
C ASP A 131 -11.46 -3.26 -2.44
N VAL A 132 -11.60 -2.50 -3.53
CA VAL A 132 -10.48 -2.22 -4.45
C VAL A 132 -9.44 -1.39 -3.72
N VAL A 133 -9.84 -0.34 -3.02
CA VAL A 133 -8.92 0.50 -2.24
C VAL A 133 -8.20 -0.32 -1.17
N VAL A 134 -8.90 -1.22 -0.48
CA VAL A 134 -8.30 -2.15 0.49
C VAL A 134 -7.23 -3.02 -0.18
N LYS A 135 -7.52 -3.60 -1.36
CA LYS A 135 -6.53 -4.39 -2.12
C LYS A 135 -5.31 -3.56 -2.54
N LEU A 136 -5.50 -2.30 -2.93
CA LEU A 136 -4.38 -1.42 -3.25
C LEU A 136 -3.50 -1.14 -2.03
N ILE A 137 -4.08 -1.00 -0.84
CA ILE A 137 -3.32 -0.86 0.42
C ILE A 137 -2.57 -2.16 0.72
N GLU A 138 -3.24 -3.31 0.62
CA GLU A 138 -2.63 -4.64 0.82
C GLU A 138 -1.42 -4.84 -0.10
N TRP A 139 -1.55 -4.49 -1.38
CA TRP A 139 -0.46 -4.61 -2.35
C TRP A 139 0.62 -3.53 -2.23
N HIS A 140 0.49 -2.61 -1.27
CA HIS A 140 1.42 -1.51 -0.99
C HIS A 140 1.50 -0.47 -2.12
N PHE A 141 0.38 -0.10 -2.75
CA PHE A 141 0.35 1.04 -3.68
C PHE A 141 0.38 2.39 -2.95
N ASN A 142 1.00 3.39 -3.57
CA ASN A 142 1.05 4.78 -3.10
C ASN A 142 -0.29 5.49 -3.32
N ILE A 143 -1.34 5.03 -2.63
CA ILE A 143 -2.67 5.63 -2.68
C ILE A 143 -2.79 6.91 -1.82
N PHE A 144 -1.71 7.29 -1.14
CA PHE A 144 -1.64 8.44 -0.24
C PHE A 144 -1.01 9.69 -0.88
N ASN A 145 -0.64 9.61 -2.16
CA ASN A 145 -0.01 10.72 -2.90
C ASN A 145 1.31 11.20 -2.29
N LEU A 146 2.14 10.27 -1.80
CA LEU A 146 3.51 10.60 -1.39
C LEU A 146 4.33 10.97 -2.63
N ASN A 147 5.20 11.96 -2.51
CA ASN A 147 6.13 12.30 -3.58
C ASN A 147 7.17 11.18 -3.75
N GLU A 148 7.77 11.05 -4.94
CA GLU A 148 8.80 10.03 -5.22
C GLU A 148 9.99 10.08 -4.23
N SER A 149 10.30 11.26 -3.68
CA SER A 149 11.34 11.39 -2.66
C SER A 149 10.95 10.86 -1.28
N GLU A 150 9.67 10.61 -1.03
CA GLU A 150 9.10 10.27 0.29
C GLU A 150 8.84 8.77 0.48
N PHE A 151 8.95 7.96 -0.59
CA PHE A 151 8.85 6.51 -0.51
C PHE A 151 9.98 5.85 -1.30
N ILE A 152 10.16 4.54 -1.10
CA ILE A 152 11.05 3.73 -1.90
C ILE A 152 10.20 2.90 -2.86
N ASN A 153 10.42 3.08 -4.15
CA ASN A 153 9.65 2.35 -5.16
C ASN A 153 10.00 0.86 -5.11
N LYS A 154 9.04 0.04 -4.68
CA LYS A 154 9.17 -1.40 -4.49
C LYS A 154 9.62 -2.11 -5.76
N ALA A 155 9.19 -1.66 -6.94
CA ALA A 155 9.59 -2.23 -8.22
C ALA A 155 11.09 -2.04 -8.55
N THR A 156 11.77 -1.11 -7.88
CA THR A 156 13.20 -0.85 -8.08
C THR A 156 14.10 -1.66 -7.15
N LEU A 157 13.51 -2.33 -6.16
CA LEU A 157 14.24 -3.21 -5.27
C LEU A 157 14.61 -4.48 -6.04
N LYS A 158 15.92 -4.76 -6.13
CA LYS A 158 16.39 -6.02 -6.67
C LYS A 158 16.01 -7.14 -5.69
N ALA A 159 15.37 -8.19 -6.19
CA ALA A 159 15.26 -9.44 -5.44
C ALA A 159 16.68 -9.88 -5.03
N LYS A 160 16.87 -10.15 -3.73
CA LYS A 160 18.11 -10.71 -3.21
C LYS A 160 18.19 -12.20 -3.51
#